data_AF-A0A2D6MSH2-F1
#
_entry.id   AF-A0A2D6MSH2-F1
#
_cell.length_a   1.000
_cell.length_b   1.000
_cell.length_c   1.000
_cell.angle_alpha   90.00
_cell.angle_beta   90.00
_cell.angle_gamma   90.00
#
_symmetry.space_group_name_H-M   'P 1'
#
loop_
_entity.id
_entity.type
_entity.pdbx_description
1 polymer ?
#
loop_
_entity_poly.entity_id
_entity_poly.type
_entity_poly.pdbx_seq_one_letter_code
_entity_poly.pdbx_strand_id
1 'polypeptide(L)'
;MSHSGATQEQVDTGFEALYGGSGLLALGWHRIVSGPAGKGRELVVSEFYTKVETDSGPQACGGFTYPPNSPCASGEFCEQPLGTCDVADLPGTCREIPEVCPLFIDPVCGCDGVTYGNDCERLRAGAALDHVGACGPMLNCGAVQCAEGLECCNPLRGICLPPGSLCIQ
;
A
#
# COMPACT_ATOMS: atom_id res chain seq x y z
N MET A 1 1.14 29.35 -35.54
CA MET A 1 2.60 29.16 -35.45
C MET A 1 3.01 29.32 -34.00
N SER A 2 3.39 28.23 -33.36
CA SER A 2 3.85 28.17 -31.98
C SER A 2 4.99 29.18 -31.79
N HIS A 3 4.88 30.08 -30.81
CA HIS A 3 5.89 31.12 -30.54
C HIS A 3 7.30 30.57 -30.15
N SER A 4 7.44 29.25 -30.05
CA SER A 4 8.69 28.54 -29.78
C SER A 4 9.54 28.25 -31.01
N GLY A 5 9.02 28.44 -32.23
CA GLY A 5 9.71 28.01 -33.46
C GLY A 5 9.85 26.49 -33.61
N ALA A 6 9.24 25.72 -32.69
CA ALA A 6 9.19 24.27 -32.76
C ALA A 6 8.18 23.82 -33.81
N THR A 7 8.57 22.81 -34.61
CA THR A 7 7.63 22.09 -35.48
C THR A 7 6.60 21.35 -34.63
N GLN A 8 5.46 21.01 -35.22
CA GLN A 8 4.44 20.23 -34.52
C GLN A 8 5.01 18.89 -34.03
N GLU A 9 5.83 18.24 -34.86
CA GLU A 9 6.58 17.03 -34.50
C GLU A 9 7.50 17.23 -33.29
N GLN A 10 8.21 18.35 -33.19
CA GLN A 10 9.05 18.64 -32.01
C GLN A 10 8.23 18.89 -30.74
N VAL A 11 7.02 19.45 -30.88
CA VAL A 11 6.09 19.62 -29.76
C VAL A 11 5.54 18.27 -29.33
N ASP A 12 5.15 17.43 -30.29
CA ASP A 12 4.58 16.11 -30.03
C ASP A 12 5.63 15.17 -29.44
N THR A 13 6.85 15.13 -29.98
CA THR A 13 7.99 14.40 -29.39
C THR A 13 8.36 14.94 -28.00
N GLY A 14 8.25 16.25 -27.77
CA GLY A 14 8.47 16.84 -26.45
C GLY A 14 7.41 16.40 -25.43
N PHE A 15 6.14 16.33 -25.85
CA PHE A 15 5.06 15.78 -25.03
C PHE A 15 5.20 14.27 -24.82
N GLU A 16 5.55 13.51 -25.86
CA GLU A 16 5.84 12.08 -25.76
C GLU A 16 7.04 11.82 -24.86
N ALA A 17 8.06 12.69 -24.82
CA ALA A 17 9.17 12.57 -23.88
C ALA A 17 8.77 12.91 -22.43
N LEU A 18 7.75 13.75 -22.22
CA LEU A 18 7.16 13.99 -20.89
C LEU A 18 6.36 12.77 -20.40
N TYR A 19 5.77 11.98 -21.31
CA TYR A 19 4.99 10.78 -21.00
C TYR A 19 5.78 9.46 -21.16
N GLY A 20 6.90 9.48 -21.87
CA GLY A 20 7.83 8.37 -22.09
C GLY A 20 8.64 8.11 -20.81
N GLY A 21 8.83 6.83 -20.49
CA GLY A 21 9.21 6.31 -19.17
C GLY A 21 10.57 6.73 -18.56
N SER A 22 11.22 7.79 -19.03
CA SER A 22 12.56 8.16 -18.55
C SER A 22 12.74 9.69 -18.42
N GLY A 23 11.80 10.35 -17.73
CA GLY A 23 11.85 11.79 -17.45
C GLY A 23 11.80 12.12 -15.94
N LEU A 24 12.49 13.19 -15.54
CA LEU A 24 12.37 13.80 -14.20
C LEU A 24 11.32 14.91 -14.28
N LEU A 25 10.28 14.83 -13.45
CA LEU A 25 9.31 15.92 -13.34
C LEU A 25 9.92 17.02 -12.45
N ALA A 26 9.92 18.26 -12.91
CA ALA A 26 10.46 19.38 -12.14
C ALA A 26 9.40 20.48 -12.00
N LEU A 27 9.12 20.89 -10.77
CA LEU A 27 8.24 22.02 -10.51
C LEU A 27 9.05 23.31 -10.43
N GLY A 28 8.65 24.28 -11.25
CA GLY A 28 9.37 25.54 -11.37
C GLY A 28 8.77 26.46 -12.42
N TRP A 29 9.48 27.55 -12.69
CA TRP A 29 9.09 28.54 -13.69
C TRP A 29 10.27 28.92 -14.58
N HIS A 30 9.94 29.37 -15.79
CA HIS A 30 10.94 29.87 -16.72
C HIS A 30 11.18 31.35 -16.48
N ARG A 31 12.44 31.77 -16.44
CA ARG A 31 12.84 33.18 -16.54
C ARG A 31 13.62 33.44 -17.82
N ILE A 32 13.53 34.67 -18.32
CA ILE A 32 14.32 35.11 -19.46
C ILE A 32 15.68 35.59 -18.95
N VAL A 33 16.74 35.04 -19.52
CA VAL A 33 18.13 35.49 -19.28
C VAL A 33 18.66 36.18 -20.53
N SER A 34 19.46 37.22 -20.36
CA SER A 34 20.05 37.96 -21.48
C SER A 34 21.57 37.89 -21.39
N GLY A 35 22.23 37.63 -22.52
CA GLY A 35 23.68 37.58 -22.63
C GLY A 35 24.18 38.12 -23.98
N PRO A 36 25.49 38.04 -24.24
CA PRO A 36 26.10 38.57 -25.46
C PRO A 36 25.54 37.96 -26.76
N ALA A 37 25.00 36.74 -26.68
CA ALA A 37 24.38 36.02 -27.80
C ALA A 37 22.85 36.23 -27.91
N GLY A 38 22.26 37.12 -27.10
CA GLY A 38 20.81 37.40 -27.11
C GLY A 38 20.08 36.89 -25.86
N LYS A 39 18.79 36.57 -26.00
CA LYS A 39 17.91 36.16 -24.90
C LYS A 39 17.69 34.65 -24.91
N GLY A 40 17.81 34.01 -23.75
CA GLY A 40 17.51 32.60 -23.52
C GLY A 40 16.44 32.42 -22.43
N ARG A 41 15.94 31.19 -22.28
CA ARG A 41 15.04 30.80 -21.19
C ARG A 41 15.80 29.87 -20.24
N GLU A 42 15.80 30.21 -18.96
CA GLU A 42 16.34 29.38 -17.88
C GLU A 42 15.17 28.85 -17.06
N LEU A 43 15.14 27.53 -16.86
CA LEU A 43 14.18 26.88 -15.97
C LEU A 43 14.71 26.93 -14.54
N VAL A 44 14.01 27.62 -13.65
CA VAL A 44 14.33 27.69 -12.21
C VAL A 44 13.36 26.77 -11.48
N VAL A 45 13.88 25.78 -10.77
CA VAL A 45 13.12 24.71 -10.12
C VAL A 45 13.52 24.59 -8.66
N SER A 46 12.54 24.31 -7.80
CA SER A 46 12.74 24.06 -6.36
C SER A 46 12.51 22.61 -5.98
N GLU A 47 11.81 21.84 -6.82
CA GLU A 47 11.41 20.47 -6.51
C GLU A 47 11.56 19.59 -7.75
N PHE A 48 12.08 18.39 -7.52
CA PHE A 48 12.26 17.34 -8.53
C PHE A 48 11.56 16.08 -8.06
N TYR A 49 10.82 15.44 -8.96
CA TYR A 49 10.06 14.22 -8.72
C TYR A 49 10.52 13.17 -9.72
N THR A 50 11.05 12.07 -9.19
CA THR A 50 11.28 10.86 -9.97
C THR A 50 9.94 10.18 -10.22
N LYS A 51 9.67 9.80 -11.47
CA LYS A 51 8.59 8.87 -11.75
C LYS A 51 8.96 7.54 -11.09
N VAL A 52 8.23 7.14 -10.06
CA VAL A 52 8.28 5.75 -9.58
C VAL A 52 7.47 4.96 -10.60
N GLU A 53 8.16 4.21 -11.46
CA GLU A 53 7.49 3.16 -12.23
C GLU A 53 7.09 2.10 -11.22
N THR A 54 5.89 2.22 -10.65
CA THR A 54 5.24 1.06 -10.07
C THR A 54 4.93 0.17 -11.26
N ASP A 55 5.65 -0.93 -11.41
CA ASP A 55 5.30 -2.01 -12.32
C ASP A 55 3.85 -2.41 -12.05
N SER A 56 2.91 -1.80 -12.76
CA SER A 56 1.48 -1.85 -12.46
C SER A 56 1.11 -1.41 -11.02
N GLY A 57 -0.13 -0.96 -10.82
CA GLY A 57 -0.68 -1.00 -9.47
C GLY A 57 -0.71 -2.44 -8.94
N PRO A 58 -1.00 -2.67 -7.66
CA PRO A 58 -1.06 -4.01 -7.10
C PRO A 58 -1.95 -4.93 -7.96
N GLN A 59 -1.38 -5.99 -8.53
CA GLN A 59 -2.12 -6.89 -9.43
C GLN A 59 -3.28 -7.53 -8.66
N ALA A 60 -4.49 -7.46 -9.21
CA ALA A 60 -5.63 -8.19 -8.64
C ALA A 60 -5.45 -9.70 -8.88
N CYS A 61 -5.80 -10.50 -7.89
CA CYS A 61 -5.71 -11.96 -7.94
C CYS A 61 -6.94 -12.62 -7.33
N GLY A 62 -7.15 -13.90 -7.66
CA GLY A 62 -8.27 -14.67 -7.11
C GLY A 62 -9.65 -14.12 -7.47
N GLY A 63 -10.65 -14.69 -6.81
CA GLY A 63 -12.07 -14.38 -6.98
C GLY A 63 -12.70 -14.71 -8.32
N PHE A 64 -14.04 -14.60 -8.36
CA PHE A 64 -14.83 -14.87 -9.56
C PHE A 64 -15.14 -13.57 -10.32
N THR A 65 -14.14 -13.01 -10.99
CA THR A 65 -14.27 -11.76 -11.79
C THR A 65 -14.35 -12.05 -13.30
N TYR A 66 -14.90 -11.10 -14.07
CA TYR A 66 -14.88 -11.13 -15.54
C TYR A 66 -14.37 -9.77 -16.09
N PRO A 67 -13.22 -9.73 -16.79
CA PRO A 67 -12.31 -10.85 -17.06
C PRO A 67 -11.70 -11.45 -15.78
N PRO A 68 -11.30 -12.73 -15.78
CA PRO A 68 -10.73 -13.37 -14.61
C PRO A 68 -9.38 -12.76 -14.26
N ASN A 69 -9.13 -12.62 -12.96
CA ASN A 69 -7.83 -12.18 -12.46
C ASN A 69 -6.75 -13.23 -12.76
N SER A 70 -5.56 -12.76 -13.15
CA SER A 70 -4.42 -13.66 -13.36
C SER A 70 -3.85 -14.12 -12.02
N PRO A 71 -3.28 -15.33 -11.94
CA PRO A 71 -2.53 -15.75 -10.75
C PRO A 71 -1.35 -14.81 -10.52
N CYS A 72 -0.95 -14.64 -9.25
CA CYS A 72 0.22 -13.84 -8.91
C CYS A 72 1.51 -14.46 -9.48
N ALA A 73 2.53 -13.62 -9.65
CA ALA A 73 3.83 -14.08 -10.13
C ALA A 73 4.49 -15.02 -9.11
N SER A 74 5.55 -15.70 -9.55
CA SER A 74 6.35 -16.51 -8.63
C SER A 74 7.02 -15.60 -7.59
N GLY A 75 6.89 -15.96 -6.31
CA GLY A 75 7.37 -15.13 -5.20
C GLY A 75 6.33 -14.13 -4.67
N GLU A 76 5.09 -14.18 -5.16
CA GLU A 76 3.99 -13.37 -4.66
C GLU A 76 2.89 -14.25 -4.04
N PHE A 77 2.19 -13.67 -3.07
CA PHE A 77 1.03 -14.24 -2.42
C PHE A 77 -0.22 -13.41 -2.73
N CYS A 78 -1.36 -14.08 -2.90
CA CYS A 78 -2.64 -13.40 -3.12
C CYS A 78 -3.24 -12.95 -1.78
N GLU A 79 -2.98 -11.71 -1.38
CA GLU A 79 -3.45 -11.15 -0.12
C GLU A 79 -4.92 -10.75 -0.23
N GLN A 80 -5.78 -11.42 0.53
CA GLN A 80 -7.20 -11.10 0.65
C GLN A 80 -7.42 -9.99 1.68
N PRO A 81 -8.56 -9.26 1.62
CA PRO A 81 -9.01 -8.36 2.67
C PRO A 81 -8.97 -9.01 4.06
N LEU A 82 -8.57 -8.21 5.06
CA LEU A 82 -8.46 -8.63 6.45
C LEU A 82 -9.76 -9.26 6.98
N GLY A 83 -9.62 -10.37 7.71
CA GLY A 83 -10.72 -11.02 8.42
C GLY A 83 -11.67 -11.82 7.52
N THR A 84 -11.22 -12.23 6.33
CA THR A 84 -12.05 -12.95 5.34
C THR A 84 -11.74 -14.45 5.24
N CYS A 85 -11.27 -15.06 6.33
CA CYS A 85 -10.75 -16.43 6.38
C CYS A 85 -11.67 -17.51 5.79
N ASP A 86 -12.99 -17.35 5.93
CA ASP A 86 -13.98 -18.35 5.52
C ASP A 86 -14.81 -17.92 4.30
N VAL A 87 -14.31 -16.95 3.52
CA VAL A 87 -15.00 -16.49 2.33
C VAL A 87 -14.35 -17.05 1.07
N ALA A 88 -15.05 -17.98 0.43
CA ALA A 88 -14.63 -18.53 -0.86
C ALA A 88 -14.66 -17.45 -1.96
N ASP A 89 -13.75 -17.58 -2.92
CA ASP A 89 -13.71 -16.78 -4.15
C ASP A 89 -13.63 -15.26 -3.91
N LEU A 90 -13.02 -14.84 -2.81
CA LEU A 90 -12.76 -13.42 -2.59
C LEU A 90 -11.56 -12.97 -3.43
N PRO A 91 -11.68 -11.88 -4.22
CA PRO A 91 -10.52 -11.30 -4.87
C PRO A 91 -9.56 -10.71 -3.83
N GLY A 92 -8.29 -10.71 -4.17
CA GLY A 92 -7.21 -10.15 -3.38
C GLY A 92 -6.27 -9.33 -4.25
N THR A 93 -5.12 -9.04 -3.68
CA THR A 93 -4.05 -8.27 -4.29
C THR A 93 -2.74 -9.04 -4.16
N CYS A 94 -2.01 -9.19 -5.25
CA CYS A 94 -0.69 -9.79 -5.23
C CYS A 94 0.25 -8.94 -4.40
N ARG A 95 0.92 -9.58 -3.45
CA ARG A 95 1.90 -8.98 -2.56
C ARG A 95 3.15 -9.85 -2.58
N GLU A 96 4.32 -9.23 -2.66
CA GLU A 96 5.58 -9.95 -2.60
C GLU A 96 5.71 -10.73 -1.28
N ILE A 97 6.19 -11.96 -1.38
CA ILE A 97 6.52 -12.80 -0.24
C ILE A 97 7.90 -12.35 0.26
N PRO A 98 8.00 -11.78 1.48
CA PRO A 98 9.27 -11.27 1.97
C PRO A 98 10.24 -12.42 2.28
N GLU A 99 11.47 -12.33 1.78
CA GLU A 99 12.53 -13.30 2.08
C GLU A 99 13.12 -13.11 3.48
N VAL A 100 13.19 -11.85 3.93
CA VAL A 100 13.78 -11.43 5.20
C VAL A 100 12.75 -10.63 5.98
N CYS A 101 12.53 -11.02 7.23
CA CYS A 101 11.63 -10.30 8.13
C CYS A 101 12.39 -9.58 9.25
N PRO A 102 11.94 -8.38 9.62
CA PRO A 102 12.46 -7.69 10.78
C PRO A 102 12.10 -8.46 12.06
N LEU A 103 12.92 -8.29 13.10
CA LEU A 103 12.77 -8.98 14.38
C LEU A 103 11.92 -8.20 15.41
N PHE A 104 11.19 -7.16 14.98
CA PHE A 104 10.27 -6.48 15.89
C PHE A 104 9.05 -7.37 16.16
N ILE A 105 8.51 -7.22 17.37
CA ILE A 105 7.34 -7.97 17.81
C ILE A 105 6.12 -7.06 17.65
N ASP A 106 5.24 -7.42 16.72
CA ASP A 106 3.96 -6.77 16.43
C ASP A 106 2.95 -7.84 15.97
N PRO A 107 2.45 -8.65 16.90
CA PRO A 107 1.85 -9.93 16.57
C PRO A 107 0.58 -9.79 15.73
N VAL A 108 0.36 -10.76 14.84
CA VAL A 108 -0.84 -10.88 14.01
C VAL A 108 -1.38 -12.30 14.02
N CYS A 109 -2.68 -12.45 13.77
CA CYS A 109 -3.32 -13.75 13.68
C CYS A 109 -3.58 -14.09 12.21
N GLY A 110 -3.09 -15.25 11.78
CA GLY A 110 -3.40 -15.80 10.47
C GLY A 110 -4.75 -16.54 10.47
N CYS A 111 -5.37 -16.63 9.30
CA CYS A 111 -6.57 -17.44 9.08
C CYS A 111 -6.34 -18.95 9.32
N ASP A 112 -5.09 -19.38 9.42
CA ASP A 112 -4.67 -20.71 9.85
C ASP A 112 -4.70 -20.89 11.38
N GLY A 113 -5.08 -19.85 12.14
CA GLY A 113 -5.11 -19.84 13.59
C GLY A 113 -3.73 -19.72 14.25
N VAL A 114 -2.70 -19.35 13.49
CA VAL A 114 -1.33 -19.20 13.99
C VAL A 114 -1.02 -17.73 14.30
N THR A 115 -0.49 -17.48 15.49
CA THR A 115 0.10 -16.18 15.85
C THR A 115 1.48 -16.05 15.22
N TYR A 116 1.64 -15.03 14.38
CA TYR A 116 2.93 -14.65 13.81
C TYR A 116 3.53 -13.49 14.61
N GLY A 117 4.87 -13.43 14.71
CA GLY A 117 5.55 -12.38 15.48
C GLY A 117 5.36 -10.99 14.87
N ASN A 118 5.14 -10.92 13.56
CA ASN A 118 4.71 -9.74 12.82
C ASN A 118 4.08 -10.08 11.46
N ASP A 119 3.50 -9.09 10.77
CA ASP A 119 2.87 -9.27 9.45
C ASP A 119 3.83 -9.82 8.38
N CYS A 120 5.12 -9.49 8.46
CA CYS A 120 6.11 -10.02 7.52
C CYS A 120 6.24 -11.54 7.66
N GLU A 121 6.35 -12.04 8.89
CA GLU A 121 6.47 -13.48 9.14
C GLU A 121 5.22 -14.23 8.68
N ARG A 122 4.02 -13.64 8.85
CA ARG A 122 2.76 -14.17 8.32
C ARG A 122 2.77 -14.28 6.80
N LEU A 123 3.12 -13.19 6.10
CA LEU A 123 3.20 -13.18 4.63
C LEU A 123 4.21 -14.19 4.11
N ARG A 124 5.37 -14.30 4.79
CA ARG A 124 6.40 -15.28 4.44
C ARG A 124 5.90 -16.72 4.56
N ALA A 125 5.00 -16.98 5.50
CA ALA A 125 4.33 -18.27 5.64
C ALA A 125 3.18 -18.49 4.64
N GLY A 126 2.76 -17.45 3.90
CA GLY A 126 1.65 -17.52 2.95
C GLY A 126 0.29 -17.67 3.63
N ALA A 127 0.15 -17.23 4.89
CA ALA A 127 -1.11 -17.28 5.62
C ALA A 127 -1.89 -15.98 5.39
N ALA A 128 -3.19 -16.04 5.09
CA ALA A 128 -4.04 -14.85 5.01
C ALA A 128 -4.20 -14.18 6.39
N LEU A 129 -4.35 -12.86 6.42
CA LEU A 129 -4.51 -12.10 7.66
C LEU A 129 -5.95 -12.18 8.17
N ASP A 130 -6.14 -12.73 9.37
CA ASP A 130 -7.43 -12.69 10.05
C ASP A 130 -7.58 -11.33 10.75
N HIS A 131 -6.73 -11.06 11.73
CA HIS A 131 -6.76 -9.81 12.48
C HIS A 131 -5.38 -9.41 13.02
N VAL A 132 -5.26 -8.14 13.38
CA VAL A 132 -4.09 -7.63 14.12
C VAL A 132 -4.15 -8.12 15.57
N GLY A 133 -2.99 -8.40 16.16
CA GLY A 133 -2.87 -9.04 17.47
C GLY A 133 -2.72 -10.55 17.36
N ALA A 134 -2.24 -11.18 18.42
CA ALA A 134 -2.07 -12.63 18.48
C ALA A 134 -3.42 -13.36 18.45
N CYS A 135 -3.43 -14.58 17.92
CA CYS A 135 -4.60 -15.45 17.91
C CYS A 135 -4.97 -15.82 19.34
N GLY A 136 -6.26 -15.73 19.66
CA GLY A 136 -6.78 -16.09 20.96
C GLY A 136 -8.29 -15.93 21.01
N PRO A 137 -8.93 -16.28 22.14
CA PRO A 137 -10.33 -15.96 22.35
C PRO A 137 -10.50 -14.44 22.35
N MET A 138 -10.94 -13.88 21.22
CA MET A 138 -11.37 -12.50 21.16
C MET A 138 -12.55 -12.32 22.11
N LEU A 139 -12.32 -11.57 23.20
CA LEU A 139 -13.37 -11.34 24.17
C LEU A 139 -14.35 -10.32 23.60
N ASN A 140 -15.55 -10.79 23.26
CA ASN A 140 -16.64 -9.91 22.84
C ASN A 140 -17.04 -8.97 23.98
N CYS A 141 -16.98 -7.67 23.71
CA CYS A 141 -17.40 -6.59 24.61
C CYS A 141 -18.47 -5.75 23.92
N GLY A 142 -19.69 -6.31 23.85
CA GLY A 142 -20.78 -5.71 23.08
C GLY A 142 -20.49 -5.76 21.58
N ALA A 143 -20.40 -4.59 20.93
CA ALA A 143 -20.12 -4.47 19.50
C ALA A 143 -18.62 -4.49 19.16
N VAL A 144 -17.73 -4.56 20.17
CA VAL A 144 -16.28 -4.52 20.00
C VAL A 144 -15.67 -5.86 20.41
N GLN A 145 -14.64 -6.31 19.69
CA GLN A 145 -13.77 -7.40 20.12
C GLN A 145 -12.55 -6.84 20.84
N CYS A 146 -12.36 -7.24 22.10
CA CYS A 146 -11.17 -6.86 22.85
C CYS A 146 -9.96 -7.62 22.32
N ALA A 147 -8.83 -6.92 22.17
CA ALA A 147 -7.55 -7.53 21.87
C ALA A 147 -7.17 -8.55 22.95
N GLU A 148 -6.31 -9.51 22.59
CA GLU A 148 -5.86 -10.55 23.50
C GLU A 148 -5.24 -9.94 24.76
N GLY A 149 -5.59 -10.51 25.92
CA GLY A 149 -5.11 -10.03 27.22
C GLY A 149 -5.85 -8.82 27.78
N LEU A 150 -6.96 -8.39 27.18
CA LEU A 150 -7.88 -7.40 27.74
C LEU A 150 -9.18 -8.03 28.26
N GLU A 151 -9.76 -7.42 29.28
CA GLU A 151 -11.06 -7.75 29.86
C GLU A 151 -12.13 -6.72 29.46
N CYS A 152 -13.36 -7.16 29.23
CA CYS A 152 -14.48 -6.29 28.92
C CYS A 152 -14.95 -5.60 30.20
N CYS A 153 -14.72 -4.29 30.29
CA CYS A 153 -15.15 -3.45 31.40
C CYS A 153 -16.61 -2.99 31.22
N ASN A 154 -17.01 -2.54 30.03
CA ASN A 154 -18.41 -2.21 29.75
C ASN A 154 -18.85 -2.64 28.35
N PRO A 155 -19.76 -3.62 28.23
CA PRO A 155 -20.26 -4.08 26.94
C PRO A 155 -21.16 -3.07 26.23
N LEU A 156 -21.82 -2.13 26.92
CA LEU A 156 -22.62 -1.08 26.28
C LEU A 156 -21.74 -0.03 25.58
N ARG A 157 -20.49 0.12 26.01
CA ARG A 157 -19.54 1.11 25.45
C ARG A 157 -18.35 0.47 24.73
N GLY A 158 -18.26 -0.86 24.71
CA GLY A 158 -17.13 -1.57 24.10
C GLY A 158 -15.79 -1.26 24.75
N ILE A 159 -15.78 -1.03 26.06
CA ILE A 159 -14.56 -0.62 26.78
C ILE A 159 -13.82 -1.86 27.26
N CYS A 160 -12.63 -2.05 26.70
CA CYS A 160 -11.68 -3.12 27.03
C CYS A 160 -10.55 -2.54 27.88
N LEU A 161 -10.21 -3.21 28.99
CA LEU A 161 -9.14 -2.78 29.90
C LEU A 161 -8.19 -3.94 30.21
N PRO A 162 -6.91 -3.69 30.55
CA PRO A 162 -6.04 -4.72 31.08
C PRO A 162 -6.60 -5.35 32.37
N PRO A 163 -6.34 -6.65 32.62
CA PRO A 163 -6.75 -7.34 33.84
C PRO A 163 -6.34 -6.58 35.10
N GLY A 164 -7.28 -6.44 36.04
CA GLY A 164 -7.04 -5.73 37.31
C GLY A 164 -7.11 -4.20 37.22
N SER A 165 -7.45 -3.62 36.06
CA SER A 165 -7.75 -2.19 35.95
C SER A 165 -9.06 -1.84 36.65
N LEU A 166 -9.14 -0.61 37.19
CA LEU A 166 -10.36 -0.12 37.83
C LEU A 166 -11.42 0.19 36.76
N CYS A 167 -12.44 -0.66 36.67
CA CYS A 167 -13.58 -0.44 35.77
C CYS A 167 -14.63 0.47 36.45
N ILE A 168 -14.54 1.77 36.22
CA ILE A 168 -15.52 2.77 36.70
C ILE A 168 -16.38 3.26 35.53
N GLN A 169 -17.57 2.67 35.39
CA GLN A 169 -18.49 2.91 34.27
C GLN A 169 -19.92 3.08 34.79
#